data_AF-A0A0F9E9Q2-F1
#
_entry.id   AF-A0A0F9E9Q2-F1
#
_cell.length_a   1.000
_cell.length_b   1.000
_cell.length_c   1.000
_cell.angle_alpha   90.00
_cell.angle_beta   90.00
_cell.angle_gamma   90.00
#
_symmetry.space_group_name_H-M   'P 1'
#
loop_
_entity.id
_entity.type
_entity.pdbx_description
1 polymer ?
#
loop_
_entity_poly.entity_id
_entity_poly.type
_entity_poly.pdbx_seq_one_letter_code
_entity_poly.pdbx_strand_id
1 'polypeptide(L)'
;MKPQSIAGYGNLINRVMDATKQPTPEVGMGATETWWSDRQAGTITRVVSPKAVEWVEDEATRTDKNGLSESQDYTYERGTGLATTFTLRKNGRWVRKGEGMRSGNGLIIGTRDQYEDPSF
;
A
#
# COMPACT_ATOMS: atom_id res chain seq x y z
N MET A 1 -2.54 -1.69 26.29
CA MET A 1 -2.05 -1.42 24.91
C MET A 1 -2.13 0.10 24.72
N LYS A 2 -0.99 0.81 24.56
CA LYS A 2 -1.06 2.27 24.33
C LYS A 2 -1.65 2.51 22.93
N PRO A 3 -2.69 3.33 22.77
CA PRO A 3 -3.22 3.65 21.45
C PRO A 3 -2.10 4.31 20.65
N GLN A 4 -1.72 3.71 19.52
CA GLN A 4 -0.78 4.34 18.61
C GLN A 4 -1.49 5.56 18.01
N SER A 5 -0.92 6.75 18.16
CA SER A 5 -1.52 7.95 17.57
C SER A 5 -1.50 7.82 16.06
N ILE A 6 -2.68 7.84 15.44
CA ILE A 6 -2.84 7.90 13.98
C ILE A 6 -2.49 9.33 13.55
N ALA A 7 -1.20 9.64 13.47
CA ALA A 7 -0.72 10.95 13.03
C ALA A 7 -0.31 10.84 11.55
N GLY A 8 -1.28 11.00 10.65
CA GLY A 8 -1.07 11.09 9.21
C GLY A 8 -2.33 11.56 8.48
N TYR A 9 -2.15 12.26 7.35
CA TYR A 9 -3.22 12.90 6.58
C TYR A 9 -3.68 12.02 5.40
N GLY A 10 -4.98 11.76 5.21
CA GLY A 10 -5.53 10.92 4.13
C GLY A 10 -6.82 10.21 4.54
N ASN A 11 -7.34 9.29 3.70
CA ASN A 11 -8.55 8.53 4.02
C ASN A 11 -8.39 7.71 5.32
N LEU A 12 -9.39 7.80 6.21
CA LEU A 12 -9.44 7.08 7.48
C LEU A 12 -9.22 5.56 7.31
N ILE A 13 -9.75 4.96 6.25
CA ILE A 13 -9.63 3.52 5.97
C ILE A 13 -8.15 3.15 5.74
N ASN A 14 -7.46 3.89 4.86
CA ASN A 14 -6.03 3.70 4.60
C ASN A 14 -5.22 3.83 5.89
N ARG A 15 -5.60 4.77 6.76
CA ARG A 15 -4.92 5.03 8.03
C ARG A 15 -5.10 3.92 9.06
N VAL A 16 -6.27 3.31 9.14
CA VAL A 16 -6.53 2.16 10.02
C VAL A 16 -5.77 0.93 9.54
N MET A 17 -5.75 0.69 8.23
CA MET A 17 -5.07 -0.47 7.65
C MET A 17 -3.56 -0.41 7.84
N ASP A 18 -2.94 0.74 7.57
CA ASP A 18 -1.49 0.94 7.73
C ASP A 18 -1.05 0.92 9.21
N ALA A 19 -1.91 1.35 10.14
CA ALA A 19 -1.63 1.32 11.59
C ALA A 19 -1.79 -0.06 12.23
N THR A 20 -2.37 -1.03 11.52
CA THR A 20 -2.56 -2.39 12.04
C THR A 20 -1.24 -3.17 11.98
N LYS A 21 -1.07 -4.16 12.86
CA LYS A 21 0.12 -5.03 12.82
C LYS A 21 0.14 -5.80 11.50
N GLN A 22 1.06 -5.42 10.63
CA GLN A 22 1.24 -6.04 9.33
C GLN A 22 2.00 -7.38 9.45
N PRO A 23 1.75 -8.34 8.53
CA PRO A 23 2.49 -9.60 8.49
C PRO A 23 3.97 -9.36 8.19
N THR A 24 4.80 -10.38 8.48
CA THR A 24 6.21 -10.36 8.08
C THR A 24 6.30 -10.38 6.55
N PRO A 25 7.05 -9.45 5.91
CA PRO A 25 7.16 -9.42 4.47
C PRO A 25 7.89 -10.66 3.91
N GLU A 26 7.35 -11.20 2.83
CA GLU A 26 7.95 -12.29 2.07
C GLU A 26 7.93 -11.95 0.57
N VAL A 27 8.91 -12.45 -0.18
CA VAL A 27 8.98 -12.26 -1.63
C VAL A 27 7.79 -12.95 -2.31
N GLY A 28 7.12 -12.24 -3.22
CA GLY A 28 5.94 -12.69 -3.92
C GLY A 28 4.62 -12.34 -3.23
N MET A 29 4.67 -11.85 -1.98
CA MET A 29 3.49 -11.39 -1.25
C MET A 29 2.90 -10.14 -1.91
N GLY A 30 1.58 -10.06 -1.98
CA GLY A 30 0.88 -8.85 -2.40
C GLY A 30 1.06 -7.73 -1.37
N ALA A 31 1.16 -6.50 -1.84
CA ALA A 31 1.11 -5.32 -1.01
C ALA A 31 0.30 -4.22 -1.71
N THR A 32 -0.06 -3.19 -0.95
CA THR A 32 -0.86 -2.06 -1.44
C THR A 32 -0.22 -0.76 -0.99
N GLU A 33 0.18 0.09 -1.94
CA GLU A 33 0.59 1.46 -1.64
C GLU A 33 -0.65 2.33 -1.47
N THR A 34 -0.71 3.04 -0.35
CA THR A 34 -1.80 3.97 -0.05
C THR A 34 -1.37 5.39 -0.36
N TRP A 35 -2.15 6.06 -1.20
CA TRP A 35 -2.07 7.49 -1.45
C TRP A 35 -3.08 8.22 -0.56
N TRP A 36 -3.48 9.43 -0.96
CA TRP A 36 -4.45 10.22 -0.21
C TRP A 36 -5.81 9.49 -0.11
N SER A 37 -6.43 9.22 -1.26
CA SER A 37 -7.64 8.41 -1.39
C SER A 37 -7.41 7.16 -2.26
N ASP A 38 -6.51 7.23 -3.24
CA ASP A 38 -6.18 6.11 -4.12
C ASP A 38 -5.38 5.00 -3.44
N ARG A 39 -5.45 3.81 -4.04
CA ARG A 39 -4.66 2.63 -3.66
C ARG A 39 -4.11 1.95 -4.90
N GLN A 40 -2.83 1.58 -4.84
CA GLN A 40 -2.16 0.83 -5.90
C GLN A 40 -1.79 -0.56 -5.41
N ALA A 41 -2.18 -1.59 -6.15
CA ALA A 41 -1.77 -2.96 -5.88
C ALA A 41 -0.34 -3.23 -6.40
N GLY A 42 0.39 -4.10 -5.71
CA GLY A 42 1.73 -4.48 -6.13
C GLY A 42 2.22 -5.75 -5.46
N THR A 43 3.42 -6.17 -5.84
CA THR A 43 4.07 -7.38 -5.35
C THR A 43 5.43 -7.04 -4.72
N ILE A 44 5.70 -7.60 -3.55
CA ILE A 44 7.03 -7.53 -2.92
C ILE A 44 8.00 -8.38 -3.74
N THR A 45 9.00 -7.76 -4.36
CA THR A 45 9.99 -8.45 -5.20
C THR A 45 11.27 -8.77 -4.45
N ARG A 46 11.59 -8.00 -3.39
CA ARG A 46 12.78 -8.23 -2.57
C ARG A 46 12.58 -7.80 -1.13
N VAL A 47 13.04 -8.63 -0.19
CA VAL A 47 13.17 -8.23 1.22
C VAL A 47 14.64 -7.88 1.47
N VAL A 48 14.94 -6.58 1.58
CA VAL A 48 16.30 -6.07 1.77
C VAL A 48 16.75 -6.28 3.23
N SER A 49 15.82 -6.12 4.17
CA SER A 49 16.03 -6.39 5.61
C SER A 49 14.67 -6.56 6.31
N PRO A 50 14.62 -6.97 7.59
CA PRO A 50 13.36 -7.03 8.35
C PRO A 50 12.59 -5.69 8.42
N LYS A 51 13.23 -4.57 8.06
CA LYS A 51 12.65 -3.21 8.07
C LYS A 51 12.72 -2.51 6.72
N ALA A 52 13.09 -3.19 5.65
CA ALA A 52 13.18 -2.60 4.32
C ALA A 52 12.80 -3.62 3.25
N VAL A 53 11.86 -3.25 2.39
CA VAL A 53 11.36 -4.09 1.30
C VAL A 53 11.36 -3.29 0.01
N GLU A 54 11.48 -3.99 -1.10
CA GLU A 54 11.21 -3.46 -2.42
C GLU A 54 9.98 -4.14 -2.99
N TRP A 55 9.14 -3.32 -3.59
CA TRP A 55 7.92 -3.75 -4.24
C TRP A 55 7.90 -3.22 -5.67
N VAL A 56 7.08 -3.84 -6.52
CA VAL A 56 6.79 -3.39 -7.87
C VAL A 56 5.27 -3.33 -8.00
N GLU A 57 4.75 -2.26 -8.61
CA GLU A 57 3.33 -2.10 -8.92
C GLU A 57 2.87 -3.24 -9.83
N ASP A 58 1.70 -3.80 -9.53
CA ASP A 58 1.06 -4.84 -10.33
C ASP A 58 0.28 -4.17 -11.49
N GLU A 59 0.15 -4.86 -12.62
CA GLU A 59 -0.73 -4.44 -13.70
C GLU A 59 -2.17 -4.73 -13.29
N ALA A 60 -2.89 -3.71 -12.82
CA ALA A 60 -4.27 -3.82 -12.42
C ALA A 60 -5.20 -3.47 -13.59
N THR A 61 -6.03 -4.42 -14.02
CA THR A 61 -7.05 -4.20 -15.06
C THR A 61 -8.43 -4.25 -14.43
N ARG A 62 -9.21 -3.19 -14.61
CA ARG A 62 -10.58 -3.12 -14.13
C ARG A 62 -11.48 -4.09 -14.90
N THR A 63 -12.31 -4.84 -14.19
CA THR A 63 -13.16 -5.91 -14.76
C THR A 63 -14.65 -5.68 -14.60
N ASP A 64 -15.06 -4.77 -13.70
CA ASP A 64 -16.46 -4.39 -13.56
C ASP A 64 -16.93 -3.45 -14.70
N LYS A 65 -18.26 -3.26 -14.77
CA LYS A 65 -18.91 -2.33 -15.72
C LYS A 65 -19.66 -1.21 -14.99
N ASN A 66 -19.28 -0.91 -13.74
CA ASN A 66 -20.01 -0.01 -12.86
C ASN A 66 -19.77 1.48 -13.19
N GLY A 67 -19.01 1.78 -14.25
CA GLY A 67 -18.66 3.15 -14.64
C GLY A 67 -17.81 3.84 -13.58
N LEU A 68 -17.92 5.17 -13.47
CA LEU A 68 -17.22 5.92 -12.43
C LEU A 68 -17.95 5.74 -11.09
N SER A 69 -17.56 4.72 -10.33
CA SER A 69 -18.21 4.27 -9.09
C SER A 69 -17.17 3.89 -8.05
N GLU A 70 -17.53 3.98 -6.77
CA GLU A 70 -16.70 3.51 -5.65
C GLU A 70 -16.61 1.98 -5.58
N SER A 71 -17.51 1.25 -6.26
CA SER A 71 -17.49 -0.21 -6.33
C SER A 71 -16.73 -0.68 -7.57
N GLN A 72 -15.47 -1.07 -7.38
CA GLN A 72 -14.54 -1.41 -8.45
C GLN A 72 -13.92 -2.79 -8.24
N ASP A 73 -13.86 -3.59 -9.29
CA ASP A 73 -13.25 -4.92 -9.27
C ASP A 73 -12.09 -4.97 -10.26
N TYR A 74 -10.95 -5.51 -9.81
CA TYR A 74 -9.71 -5.57 -10.60
C TYR A 74 -9.15 -7.00 -10.67
N THR A 75 -8.56 -7.33 -11.81
CA THR A 75 -7.62 -8.44 -11.95
C THR A 75 -6.19 -7.92 -11.89
N TYR A 76 -5.29 -8.72 -11.34
CA TYR A 76 -3.90 -8.33 -11.09
C TYR A 76 -2.94 -9.25 -11.82
N GLU A 77 -2.03 -8.66 -12.58
CA GLU A 77 -0.86 -9.35 -13.12
C GLU A 77 0.42 -8.76 -12.53
N ARG A 78 1.47 -9.57 -12.38
CA ARG A 78 2.73 -9.08 -11.81
C ARG A 78 3.36 -8.08 -12.78
N GLY A 79 3.54 -6.85 -12.33
CA GLY A 79 4.20 -5.84 -13.14
C GLY A 79 5.71 -6.04 -13.22
N THR A 80 6.31 -5.47 -14.27
CA THR A 80 7.76 -5.47 -14.51
C THR A 80 8.37 -4.08 -14.33
N GLY A 81 7.65 -3.18 -13.64
CA GLY A 81 8.04 -1.79 -13.44
C GLY A 81 9.25 -1.59 -12.50
N LEU A 82 9.52 -0.32 -12.21
CA LEU A 82 10.61 0.06 -11.32
C LEU A 82 10.30 -0.32 -9.87
N ALA A 83 11.27 -0.96 -9.23
CA ALA A 83 11.17 -1.29 -7.82
C ALA A 83 11.19 -0.01 -6.95
N THR A 84 10.21 0.11 -6.05
CA THR A 84 10.17 1.17 -5.04
C THR A 84 10.48 0.59 -3.67
N THR A 85 11.34 1.26 -2.90
CA THR A 85 11.70 0.81 -1.55
C THR A 85 10.78 1.41 -0.49
N PHE A 86 10.28 0.56 0.40
CA PHE A 86 9.55 0.94 1.61
C PHE A 86 10.32 0.51 2.86
N THR A 87 10.18 1.29 3.94
CA THR A 87 10.88 1.04 5.19
C THR A 87 9.95 1.11 6.39
N LEU A 88 10.12 0.17 7.32
CA LEU A 88 9.36 0.11 8.57
C LEU A 88 9.83 1.22 9.51
N ARG A 89 8.89 2.06 9.94
CA ARG A 89 9.14 3.20 10.82
C ARG A 89 8.88 2.85 12.28
N LYS A 90 9.36 3.70 13.19
CA LYS A 90 9.20 3.53 14.65
C LYS A 90 7.74 3.53 15.12
N ASN A 91 6.83 4.09 14.32
CA ASN A 91 5.39 4.08 14.57
C ASN A 91 4.69 2.85 13.97
N GLY A 92 5.43 1.85 13.48
CA GLY A 92 4.86 0.60 12.94
C GLY A 92 4.41 0.67 11.49
N ARG A 93 4.42 1.85 10.86
CA ARG A 93 4.02 2.04 9.45
C ARG A 93 5.16 1.70 8.49
N TRP A 94 4.83 1.12 7.35
CA TRP A 94 5.75 1.03 6.22
C TRP A 94 5.60 2.28 5.36
N VAL A 95 6.69 3.01 5.16
CA VAL A 95 6.65 4.28 4.42
C VAL A 95 7.70 4.29 3.32
N ARG A 96 7.35 4.88 2.17
CA ARG A 96 8.25 5.01 1.02
C ARG A 96 9.58 5.65 1.46
N LYS A 97 10.69 5.10 0.97
CA LYS A 97 12.02 5.56 1.32
C LYS A 97 12.20 7.01 0.82
N GLY A 98 12.67 7.88 1.70
CA GLY A 98 12.81 9.32 1.43
C GLY A 98 11.67 10.17 1.96
N GLU A 99 10.52 9.57 2.29
CA GLU A 99 9.34 10.33 2.73
C GLU A 99 9.18 10.40 4.25
N GLY A 100 8.40 11.40 4.68
CA GLY A 100 8.14 11.71 6.08
C GLY A 100 7.25 10.65 6.76
N MET A 101 7.56 10.35 8.01
CA MET A 101 6.86 9.31 8.81
C MET A 101 5.33 9.51 8.96
N ARG A 102 4.85 10.76 8.87
CA ARG A 102 3.44 11.12 9.07
C ARG A 102 2.70 11.39 7.76
N SER A 103 3.37 11.97 6.77
CA SER A 103 2.78 12.40 5.51
C SER A 103 3.12 11.51 4.33
N GLY A 104 4.10 10.61 4.46
CA GLY A 104 4.51 9.74 3.37
C GLY A 104 3.52 8.62 3.07
N ASN A 105 3.61 8.17 1.83
CA ASN A 105 2.90 7.06 1.24
C ASN A 105 3.15 5.79 2.04
N GLY A 106 2.05 5.16 2.44
CA GLY A 106 2.04 3.94 3.23
C GLY A 106 2.12 2.70 2.35
N LEU A 107 2.61 1.60 2.90
CA LEU A 107 2.51 0.28 2.29
C LEU A 107 1.79 -0.66 3.26
N ILE A 108 0.74 -1.33 2.78
CA ILE A 108 0.04 -2.38 3.51
C ILE A 108 0.49 -3.72 2.93
N ILE A 109 1.12 -4.55 3.74
CA ILE A 109 1.64 -5.85 3.34
C ILE A 109 0.56 -6.92 3.51
N GLY A 110 0.46 -7.83 2.55
CA GLY A 110 -0.47 -8.96 2.56
C GLY A 110 -1.80 -8.68 1.87
N THR A 111 -1.97 -7.51 1.28
CA THR A 111 -3.19 -7.11 0.55
C THR A 111 -2.87 -6.83 -0.91
N ARG A 112 -3.84 -7.04 -1.81
CA ARG A 112 -3.84 -6.52 -3.19
C ARG A 112 -5.17 -5.80 -3.40
N ASP A 113 -5.11 -4.49 -3.40
CA ASP A 113 -6.30 -3.64 -3.47
C ASP A 113 -5.97 -2.44 -4.34
N GLN A 114 -6.50 -2.46 -5.58
CA GLN A 114 -6.49 -1.31 -6.48
C GLN A 114 -7.77 -0.52 -6.27
N TYR A 115 -7.63 0.79 -6.14
CA TYR A 115 -8.76 1.69 -6.05
C TYR A 115 -8.39 3.06 -6.62
N GLU A 116 -9.19 3.54 -7.55
CA GLU A 116 -9.10 4.89 -8.10
C GLU A 116 -10.28 5.72 -7.60
N ASP A 117 -10.02 6.82 -6.90
CA ASP A 117 -11.07 7.67 -6.37
C ASP A 117 -11.83 8.37 -7.52
N PRO A 118 -13.14 8.10 -7.71
CA PRO A 118 -13.92 8.73 -8.77
C PRO A 118 -14.15 10.24 -8.56
N SER A 119 -13.77 10.76 -7.40
CA SER A 119 -13.99 12.16 -7.00
C SER A 119 -12.90 13.12 -7.47
N PHE A 120 -11.81 12.62 -8.06
CA PHE A 120 -10.65 13.40 -8.51
C PHE A 120 -10.37 13.23 -10.01
#